data_AF-A0A382TR64-F1
#
_entry.id   AF-A0A382TR64-F1
#
_cell.length_a   1.000
_cell.length_b   1.000
_cell.length_c   1.000
_cell.angle_alpha   90.00
_cell.angle_beta   90.00
_cell.angle_gamma   90.00
#
_symmetry.space_group_name_H-M   'P 1'
#
loop_
_entity.id
_entity.type
_entity.pdbx_description
1 polymer ?
#
loop_
_entity_poly.entity_id
_entity_poly.type
_entity_poly.pdbx_seq_one_letter_code
_entity_poly.pdbx_strand_id
1 'polypeptide(L)'
;MGIPGSLPLLNKSAVEKATLIAMALDCNTPAKIAFFRKNYFYPDLPKNFQITQLNVYGNTSIGWEGKISVGDKKIRIRRIQLEEDPGRLIYEGATEKTKLTLVDYNRAGTPLVEIVTE
;
A
#
# COMPACT_ATOMS: atom_id res chain seq x y z
N MET A 1 -3.07 -3.13 -15.23
CA MET A 1 -2.44 -4.03 -16.22
C MET A 1 -0.95 -3.78 -16.47
N GLY A 2 -0.39 -2.58 -16.27
CA GLY A 2 1.08 -2.42 -16.36
C GLY A 2 1.68 -2.66 -17.75
N ILE A 3 0.91 -2.40 -18.81
CA ILE A 3 1.30 -2.65 -20.21
C ILE A 3 2.47 -1.72 -20.58
N PRO A 4 3.40 -2.16 -21.47
CA PRO A 4 4.47 -1.31 -21.97
C PRO A 4 3.98 0.07 -22.43
N GLY A 5 4.68 1.12 -22.00
CA GLY A 5 4.35 2.51 -22.33
C GLY A 5 3.34 3.18 -21.39
N SER A 6 2.70 2.45 -20.46
CA SER A 6 1.80 3.05 -19.48
C SER A 6 2.56 3.80 -18.37
N LEU A 7 1.99 4.92 -17.89
CA LEU A 7 2.51 5.72 -16.78
C LEU A 7 1.45 5.89 -15.69
N PRO A 8 1.82 5.88 -14.40
CA PRO A 8 0.88 6.08 -13.31
C PRO A 8 0.52 7.56 -13.14
N LEU A 9 -0.72 7.82 -12.71
CA LEU A 9 -1.17 9.12 -12.23
C LEU A 9 -1.74 8.95 -10.81
N LEU A 10 -1.30 9.81 -9.88
CA LEU A 10 -1.71 9.71 -8.48
C LEU A 10 -3.17 10.13 -8.31
N ASN A 11 -3.96 9.30 -7.60
CA ASN A 11 -5.34 9.62 -7.27
C ASN A 11 -5.40 10.62 -6.10
N LYS A 12 -5.89 11.83 -6.37
CA LYS A 12 -6.03 12.90 -5.37
C LYS A 12 -6.86 12.49 -4.14
N SER A 13 -7.98 11.80 -4.35
CA SER A 13 -8.86 11.38 -3.24
C SER A 13 -8.20 10.33 -2.35
N ALA A 14 -7.36 9.46 -2.91
CA ALA A 14 -6.59 8.49 -2.11
C ALA A 14 -5.61 9.21 -1.16
N VAL A 15 -4.94 10.26 -1.64
CA VAL A 15 -4.07 11.11 -0.81
C VAL A 15 -4.87 11.80 0.28
N GLU A 16 -5.98 12.48 -0.07
CA GLU A 16 -6.83 13.18 0.90
C GLU A 16 -7.31 12.24 2.01
N LYS A 17 -7.83 11.06 1.65
CA LYS A 17 -8.32 10.08 2.63
C LYS A 17 -7.19 9.51 3.50
N ALA A 18 -6.03 9.21 2.92
CA ALA A 18 -4.88 8.74 3.69
C ALA A 18 -4.39 9.82 4.67
N THR A 19 -4.37 11.09 4.27
CA THR A 19 -4.02 12.21 5.14
C THR A 19 -5.04 12.38 6.27
N LEU A 20 -6.34 12.23 5.99
CA LEU A 20 -7.38 12.22 7.03
C LEU A 20 -7.16 11.10 8.06
N ILE A 21 -6.79 9.90 7.61
CA ILE A 21 -6.43 8.79 8.50
C ILE A 21 -5.21 9.17 9.37
N ALA A 22 -4.18 9.78 8.78
CA ALA A 22 -3.01 10.22 9.54
C ALA A 22 -3.34 11.26 10.60
N MET A 23 -4.16 12.26 10.26
CA MET A 23 -4.63 13.26 11.23
C MET A 23 -5.47 12.62 12.35
N ALA A 24 -6.36 11.68 12.00
CA ALA A 24 -7.19 10.99 12.98
C ALA A 24 -6.37 10.11 13.94
N LEU A 25 -5.22 9.60 13.49
CA LEU A 25 -4.27 8.81 14.28
C LEU A 25 -3.17 9.67 14.93
N ASP A 26 -3.38 10.99 15.01
CA ASP A 26 -2.46 11.95 15.63
C ASP A 26 -1.02 11.87 15.06
N CYS A 27 -0.89 11.53 13.78
CA CYS A 27 0.40 11.51 13.09
C CYS A 27 0.81 12.90 12.60
N ASN A 28 2.12 13.10 12.51
CA ASN A 28 2.70 14.21 11.75
C ASN A 28 2.60 13.94 10.24
N THR A 29 2.25 14.96 9.45
CA THR A 29 2.15 14.87 7.97
C THR A 29 3.21 15.74 7.30
N PRO A 30 3.95 15.24 6.29
CA PRO A 30 5.00 16.04 5.64
C PRO A 30 4.45 17.01 4.60
N ALA A 31 5.19 18.08 4.32
CA ALA A 31 4.86 19.04 3.27
C ALA A 31 5.01 18.46 1.84
N LYS A 32 5.81 17.40 1.68
CA LYS A 32 6.04 16.69 0.43
C LYS A 32 6.03 15.19 0.70
N ILE A 33 5.37 14.44 -0.18
CA ILE A 33 5.40 12.99 -0.19
C ILE A 33 6.19 12.49 -1.40
N ALA A 34 6.73 11.28 -1.30
CA ALA A 34 7.44 10.63 -2.39
C ALA A 34 7.00 9.17 -2.52
N PHE A 35 7.04 8.65 -3.75
CA PHE A 35 6.74 7.27 -4.06
C PHE A 35 7.99 6.58 -4.60
N PHE A 36 8.12 5.30 -4.26
CA PHE A 36 9.24 4.44 -4.59
C PHE A 36 8.72 3.13 -5.19
N ARG A 37 9.61 2.40 -5.86
CA ARG A 37 9.32 1.09 -6.42
C ARG A 37 9.90 0.01 -5.52
N LYS A 38 9.03 -0.84 -4.99
CA LYS A 38 9.41 -2.10 -4.34
C LYS A 38 9.38 -3.19 -5.40
N ASN A 39 10.55 -3.60 -5.89
CA ASN A 39 10.67 -4.54 -7.01
C ASN A 39 10.63 -5.99 -6.51
N TYR A 40 9.70 -6.78 -7.02
CA TYR A 40 9.60 -8.23 -6.78
C TYR A 40 8.73 -8.87 -7.85
N PHE A 41 9.04 -10.13 -8.18
CA PHE A 41 8.35 -10.87 -9.23
C PHE A 41 7.28 -11.76 -8.60
N TYR A 42 6.03 -11.56 -8.99
CA TYR A 42 4.93 -12.44 -8.62
C TYR A 42 3.78 -12.31 -9.63
N PRO A 43 3.04 -13.38 -9.96
CA PRO A 43 2.08 -13.39 -11.06
C PRO A 43 0.87 -12.48 -10.84
N ASP A 44 0.57 -12.05 -9.62
CA ASP A 44 -0.51 -11.11 -9.33
C ASP A 44 -0.11 -9.63 -9.45
N LEU A 45 1.18 -9.34 -9.70
CA LEU A 45 1.71 -8.00 -9.81
C LEU A 45 2.19 -7.72 -11.24
N PRO A 46 1.35 -7.12 -12.09
CA PRO A 46 1.60 -7.10 -13.53
C PRO A 46 2.82 -6.26 -13.94
N LYS A 47 3.30 -5.37 -13.06
CA LYS A 47 4.46 -4.51 -13.30
C LYS A 47 5.77 -5.10 -12.76
N ASN A 48 5.73 -6.20 -12.00
CA ASN A 48 6.87 -6.72 -11.21
C ASN A 48 7.54 -5.70 -10.26
N PHE A 49 6.81 -4.62 -9.95
CA PHE A 49 7.11 -3.72 -8.85
C PHE A 49 5.81 -3.12 -8.34
N GLN A 50 5.79 -2.83 -7.04
CA GLN A 50 4.70 -2.16 -6.36
C GLN A 50 5.12 -0.71 -6.12
N ILE A 51 4.22 0.22 -6.46
CA ILE A 51 4.35 1.63 -6.05
C ILE A 51 3.98 1.73 -4.57
N THR A 52 4.94 2.16 -3.75
CA THR A 52 4.82 2.30 -2.29
C THR A 52 5.55 3.56 -1.81
N GLN A 53 5.57 3.83 -0.51
CA GLN A 53 6.34 4.91 0.10
C GLN A 53 7.43 4.37 1.03
N LEU A 54 8.53 5.10 1.18
CA LEU A 54 9.66 4.71 2.02
C LEU A 54 10.25 5.96 2.68
N ASN A 55 10.58 5.89 3.97
CA ASN A 55 11.18 7.03 4.68
C ASN A 55 12.72 7.05 4.63
N VAL A 56 13.33 6.46 3.59
CA VAL A 56 14.81 6.34 3.48
C VAL A 56 15.48 7.70 3.30
N TYR A 57 14.81 8.66 2.66
CA TYR A 57 15.32 10.00 2.39
C TYR A 57 14.61 11.08 3.23
N GLY A 58 14.11 10.69 4.41
CA GLY A 58 13.28 11.52 5.28
C GLY A 58 11.82 11.09 5.30
N ASN A 59 11.00 11.81 6.06
CA ASN A 59 9.58 11.50 6.23
C ASN A 59 8.80 11.86 4.97
N THR A 60 8.64 10.90 4.07
CA THR A 60 7.95 11.07 2.77
C THR A 60 6.67 10.24 2.66
N SER A 61 6.37 9.43 3.67
CA SER A 61 5.09 8.73 3.86
C SER A 61 3.97 9.71 4.25
N ILE A 62 2.72 9.28 4.16
CA ILE A 62 1.56 10.12 4.51
C ILE A 62 1.58 10.58 5.97
N GLY A 63 1.96 9.70 6.90
CA GLY A 63 2.01 9.99 8.33
C GLY A 63 3.16 9.29 9.04
N TRP A 64 3.62 9.85 10.16
CA TRP A 64 4.61 9.25 11.06
C TRP A 64 4.40 9.69 12.52
N GLU A 65 4.92 8.92 13.47
CA GLU A 65 4.87 9.21 14.92
C GLU A 65 3.48 9.51 15.49
N GLY A 66 2.48 8.71 15.09
CA GLY A 66 1.12 8.83 15.61
C GLY A 66 0.85 8.03 16.87
N LYS A 67 -0.38 8.14 17.37
CA LYS A 67 -0.89 7.31 18.46
C LYS A 67 -2.41 7.19 18.44
N ILE A 68 -2.91 6.10 18.98
CA ILE A 68 -4.34 5.91 19.24
C ILE A 68 -4.55 5.28 20.62
N SER A 69 -5.59 5.73 21.33
CA SER A 69 -6.01 5.12 22.59
C SER A 69 -7.06 4.05 22.33
N VAL A 70 -6.86 2.85 22.86
CA VAL A 70 -7.80 1.73 22.81
C VAL A 70 -8.03 1.25 24.24
N GLY A 71 -9.15 1.66 24.83
CA GLY A 71 -9.35 1.57 26.27
C GLY A 71 -8.25 2.32 27.03
N ASP A 72 -7.64 1.65 28.02
CA ASP A 72 -6.56 2.23 28.84
C ASP A 72 -5.17 2.12 28.18
N LYS A 73 -5.09 1.54 26.98
CA LYS A 73 -3.82 1.33 26.27
C LYS A 73 -3.60 2.40 25.21
N LYS A 74 -2.36 2.89 25.13
CA LYS A 74 -1.90 3.78 24.07
C LYS A 74 -1.05 2.99 23.08
N ILE A 75 -1.53 2.87 21.85
CA ILE A 75 -0.84 2.19 20.74
C ILE A 75 -0.13 3.25 19.91
N ARG A 76 1.17 3.07 19.69
CA ARG A 76 1.96 3.99 18.84
C ARG A 76 1.87 3.57 17.38
N ILE A 77 1.73 4.56 16.50
CA ILE A 77 1.75 4.39 15.06
C ILE A 77 3.10 4.87 14.55
N ARG A 78 3.89 3.95 14.00
CA ARG A 78 5.20 4.25 13.43
C ARG A 78 5.08 5.10 12.17
N ARG A 79 4.22 4.66 11.24
CA ARG A 79 4.01 5.32 9.93
C ARG A 79 2.70 4.91 9.28
N ILE A 80 2.25 5.74 8.35
CA ILE A 80 1.09 5.51 7.47
C ILE A 80 1.54 5.77 6.04
N GLN A 81 1.33 4.80 5.16
CA GLN A 81 1.82 4.83 3.77
C GLN A 81 0.69 4.56 2.78
N LEU A 82 0.79 5.16 1.59
CA LEU A 82 -0.03 4.77 0.44
C LEU A 82 0.70 3.72 -0.42
N GLU A 83 -0.02 2.66 -0.76
CA GLU A 83 0.42 1.62 -1.68
C GLU A 83 -0.66 1.29 -2.72
N GLU A 84 -0.28 0.44 -3.67
CA GLU A 84 -1.22 -0.24 -4.57
C GLU A 84 -1.34 -1.73 -4.22
N ASP A 85 -2.56 -2.28 -4.27
CA ASP A 85 -2.84 -3.70 -4.06
C ASP A 85 -2.40 -4.55 -5.28
N PRO A 86 -1.84 -5.76 -5.10
CA PRO A 86 -1.75 -6.76 -6.17
C PRO A 86 -3.12 -7.33 -6.60
N GLY A 87 -3.10 -8.07 -7.72
CA GLY A 87 -4.22 -8.91 -8.15
C GLY A 87 -4.54 -10.02 -7.16
N ARG A 88 -5.61 -10.76 -7.43
CA ARG A 88 -6.01 -11.94 -6.66
C ARG A 88 -5.52 -13.21 -7.37
N LEU A 89 -4.94 -14.13 -6.61
CA LEU A 89 -4.68 -15.49 -7.06
C LEU A 89 -5.83 -16.42 -6.63
N ILE A 90 -6.24 -17.29 -7.55
CA ILE A 90 -7.29 -18.29 -7.32
C ILE A 90 -6.69 -19.66 -7.66
N TYR A 91 -6.58 -20.50 -6.64
CA TYR A 91 -6.10 -21.87 -6.76
C TYR A 91 -7.31 -22.80 -6.91
N GLU A 92 -7.49 -23.39 -8.09
CA GLU A 92 -8.62 -24.27 -8.35
C GLU A 92 -8.32 -25.72 -7.93
N GLY A 93 -8.92 -26.16 -6.82
CA GLY A 93 -8.78 -27.53 -6.31
C GLY A 93 -7.82 -27.64 -5.12
N ALA A 94 -8.24 -28.41 -4.11
CA ALA A 94 -7.54 -28.56 -2.83
C ALA A 94 -6.55 -29.73 -2.78
N THR A 95 -6.22 -30.34 -3.93
CA THR A 95 -5.35 -31.53 -3.99
C THR A 95 -4.04 -31.23 -4.72
N GLU A 96 -3.00 -32.01 -4.46
CA GLU A 96 -1.65 -31.88 -5.05
C GLU A 96 -1.59 -31.90 -6.60
N LYS A 97 -2.73 -32.08 -7.27
CA LYS A 97 -2.89 -32.12 -8.73
C LYS A 97 -3.35 -30.80 -9.34
N THR A 98 -3.50 -29.74 -8.56
CA THR A 98 -3.84 -28.41 -9.09
C THR A 98 -2.66 -27.85 -9.90
N LYS A 99 -2.74 -27.96 -11.24
CA LYS A 99 -1.66 -27.60 -12.18
C LYS A 99 -1.71 -26.14 -12.66
N LEU A 100 -2.73 -25.38 -12.26
CA LEU A 100 -3.03 -24.06 -12.81
C LEU A 100 -3.41 -23.12 -11.66
N THR A 101 -3.03 -21.85 -11.78
CA THR A 101 -3.46 -20.77 -10.88
C THR A 101 -4.05 -19.67 -11.74
N LEU A 102 -5.28 -19.24 -11.43
CA LEU A 102 -5.92 -18.14 -12.13
C LEU A 102 -5.51 -16.82 -11.47
N VAL A 103 -5.34 -15.78 -12.29
CA VAL A 103 -4.99 -14.43 -11.83
C VAL A 103 -6.11 -13.48 -12.21
N ASP A 104 -6.71 -12.82 -11.22
CA ASP A 104 -7.71 -11.77 -11.40
C ASP A 104 -7.09 -10.40 -11.06
N TYR A 105 -6.91 -9.57 -12.08
CA TYR A 105 -6.32 -8.23 -11.95
C TYR A 105 -7.32 -7.13 -11.63
N ASN A 106 -8.61 -7.41 -11.40
CA ASN A 106 -9.58 -6.38 -11.04
C ASN A 106 -9.21 -5.63 -9.74
N ARG A 107 -8.51 -6.31 -8.82
CA ARG A 107 -8.00 -5.71 -7.58
C ARG A 107 -6.69 -4.92 -7.80
N ALA A 108 -5.92 -5.25 -8.83
CA ALA A 108 -4.57 -4.71 -9.01
C ALA A 108 -4.60 -3.19 -9.26
N GLY A 109 -3.86 -2.44 -8.44
CA GLY A 109 -3.86 -0.97 -8.50
C GLY A 109 -4.88 -0.30 -7.56
N THR A 110 -5.65 -1.07 -6.79
CA THR A 110 -6.54 -0.50 -5.76
C THR A 110 -5.71 0.26 -4.72
N PRO A 111 -6.08 1.50 -4.34
CA PRO A 111 -5.35 2.24 -3.32
C PRO A 111 -5.44 1.54 -1.96
N LEU A 112 -4.28 1.32 -1.33
CA LEU A 112 -4.17 0.77 0.01
C LEU A 112 -3.50 1.79 0.94
N VAL A 113 -3.90 1.76 2.21
CA VAL A 113 -3.22 2.49 3.28
C VAL A 113 -2.56 1.46 4.20
N GLU A 114 -1.23 1.40 4.20
CA GLU A 114 -0.47 0.57 5.14
C GLU A 114 -0.28 1.38 6.44
N ILE A 115 -0.90 0.92 7.54
CA ILE A 115 -0.73 1.50 8.87
C ILE A 115 0.19 0.58 9.67
N VAL A 116 1.36 1.10 10.06
CA VAL A 116 2.38 0.34 10.79
C VAL A 116 2.41 0.82 12.23
N THR A 117 2.14 -0.08 13.18
CA THR A 117 2.32 0.16 14.62
C THR A 117 3.78 -0.03 15.03
N GLU A 118 4.14 0.47 16.22
CA GLU A 118 5.41 0.09 16.89
C GLU A 118 5.36 -1.32 17.48
#